data_AF-A0A1Y4EW87-F1
#
_entry.id   AF-A0A1Y4EW87-F1
#
_cell.length_a   1.000
_cell.length_b   1.000
_cell.length_c   1.000
_cell.angle_alpha   90.00
_cell.angle_beta   90.00
_cell.angle_gamma   90.00
#
_symmetry.space_group_name_H-M   'P 1'
#
loop_
_entity.id
_entity.type
_entity.pdbx_description
1 polymer ?
#
loop_
_entity_poly.entity_id
_entity_poly.type
_entity_poly.pdbx_seq_one_letter_code
_entity_poly.pdbx_strand_id
1 'polypeptide(L)'
;MTEMQEELLLCMRGARFPMARFELHNDAEKELVMTALDNVYMEHPEEEMGLVKKRGEALRGLEERGLISIDFDAPVWVAGDHIVYYKSKIYELLCHTALEASRTVEGCLFNLPVLRKGYAELTPRGRQETRRLLARHRMEQHG
;
A
#
# COMPACT_ATOMS: atom_id res chain seq x y z
N MET A 1 -13.56 5.29 13.71
CA MET A 1 -12.24 4.87 13.21
C MET A 1 -12.12 3.42 13.63
N THR A 2 -11.75 2.51 12.74
CA THR A 2 -11.61 1.09 13.09
C THR A 2 -10.32 0.86 13.88
N GLU A 3 -10.22 -0.25 14.61
CA GLU A 3 -8.98 -0.64 15.31
C GLU A 3 -7.77 -0.65 14.37
N MET A 4 -7.91 -1.27 13.19
CA MET A 4 -6.87 -1.27 12.15
C MET A 4 -6.47 0.13 11.68
N GLN A 5 -7.42 1.07 11.57
CA GLN A 5 -7.10 2.46 11.22
C GLN A 5 -6.31 3.16 12.33
N GLU A 6 -6.63 2.88 13.59
CA GLU A 6 -5.89 3.41 14.73
C GLU A 6 -4.46 2.84 14.76
N GLU A 7 -4.30 1.53 14.58
CA GLU A 7 -2.99 0.86 14.48
C GLU A 7 -2.12 1.47 13.37
N LEU A 8 -2.67 1.64 12.16
CA LEU A 8 -1.94 2.24 11.04
C LEU A 8 -1.48 3.67 11.33
N LEU A 9 -2.35 4.51 11.92
CA LEU A 9 -1.97 5.87 12.33
C LEU A 9 -0.88 5.89 13.40
N LEU A 10 -0.88 4.92 14.29
CA LEU A 10 0.15 4.78 15.33
C LEU A 10 1.48 4.32 14.72
N CYS A 11 1.46 3.39 13.76
CA CYS A 11 2.64 2.92 13.03
C CYS A 11 3.32 4.04 12.23
N MET A 12 2.55 4.90 11.56
CA MET A 12 3.07 6.03 10.76
C MET A 12 3.78 7.13 11.57
N ARG A 13 3.71 7.11 12.92
CA ARG A 13 4.30 8.17 13.75
C ARG A 13 5.82 8.18 13.72
N GLY A 14 6.44 7.02 13.57
CA GLY A 14 7.86 6.81 13.89
C GLY A 14 8.79 6.74 12.69
N ALA A 15 8.27 6.59 11.48
CA ALA A 15 9.08 6.32 10.30
C ALA A 15 8.36 6.72 9.02
N ARG A 16 9.12 6.75 7.93
CA ARG A 16 8.58 6.74 6.58
C ARG A 16 7.71 5.50 6.42
N PHE A 17 6.55 5.66 5.78
CA PHE A 17 5.60 4.58 5.59
C PHE A 17 5.56 4.22 4.11
N PRO A 18 6.49 3.37 3.63
CA PRO A 18 6.50 2.97 2.24
C PRO A 18 5.21 2.22 1.92
N MET A 19 4.75 2.40 0.70
CA MET A 19 3.61 1.71 0.14
C MET A 19 3.89 1.33 -1.31
N ALA A 20 3.06 0.44 -1.83
CA ALA A 20 3.07 0.11 -3.25
C ALA A 20 1.65 0.13 -3.83
N ARG A 21 1.58 0.27 -5.14
CA ARG A 21 0.43 -0.06 -5.97
C ARG A 21 0.89 -1.07 -6.99
N PHE A 22 0.15 -2.15 -7.11
CA PHE A 22 0.42 -3.19 -8.08
C PHE A 22 -0.41 -2.89 -9.32
N GLU A 23 0.30 -2.60 -10.40
CA GLU A 23 -0.27 -2.20 -11.68
C GLU A 23 0.05 -3.25 -12.74
N LEU A 24 -0.80 -3.31 -13.75
CA LEU A 24 -0.56 -4.03 -14.98
C LEU A 24 -0.57 -3.02 -16.12
N HIS A 25 0.51 -3.02 -16.88
CA HIS A 25 0.75 -2.12 -18.00
C HIS A 25 0.75 -2.93 -19.30
N ASN A 26 0.67 -2.21 -20.42
CA ASN A 26 1.02 -2.74 -21.73
C ASN A 26 2.43 -2.25 -22.12
N ASP A 27 3.30 -3.15 -22.57
CA ASP A 27 4.66 -2.81 -22.99
C ASP A 27 4.72 -2.04 -24.33
N ALA A 28 3.74 -2.23 -25.22
CA ALA A 28 3.61 -1.53 -26.50
C ALA A 28 2.78 -0.23 -26.39
N GLU A 29 1.73 -0.23 -25.57
CA GLU A 29 0.79 0.89 -25.39
C GLU A 29 0.89 1.50 -23.99
N LYS A 30 1.82 2.45 -23.82
CA LYS A 30 2.17 3.03 -22.50
C LYS A 30 1.04 3.71 -21.73
N GLU A 31 -0.06 4.08 -22.40
CA GLU A 31 -1.23 4.69 -21.78
C GLU A 31 -2.16 3.67 -21.12
N LEU A 32 -2.06 2.39 -21.48
CA LEU A 32 -2.85 1.31 -20.89
C LEU A 32 -2.25 0.91 -19.54
N VAL A 33 -2.88 1.41 -18.47
CA VAL A 33 -2.54 1.09 -17.09
C VAL A 33 -3.79 0.64 -16.35
N MET A 34 -3.71 -0.51 -15.69
CA MET A 34 -4.74 -1.03 -14.80
C MET A 34 -4.16 -1.25 -13.40
N THR A 35 -4.85 -0.76 -12.38
CA THR A 35 -4.51 -1.09 -10.99
C THR A 35 -5.05 -2.47 -10.62
N ALA A 36 -4.17 -3.43 -10.36
CA ALA A 36 -4.53 -4.78 -9.93
C ALA A 36 -4.74 -4.86 -8.40
N LEU A 37 -3.93 -4.12 -7.63
CA LEU A 37 -4.09 -3.98 -6.18
C LEU A 37 -3.60 -2.61 -5.74
N ASP A 38 -4.47 -1.86 -5.08
CA ASP A 38 -4.18 -0.49 -4.63
C ASP A 38 -3.82 -0.44 -3.15
N ASN A 39 -3.16 0.64 -2.72
CA ASN A 39 -2.82 0.95 -1.33
C ASN A 39 -2.17 -0.20 -0.55
N VAL A 40 -1.16 -0.84 -1.16
CA VAL A 40 -0.48 -2.01 -0.60
C VAL A 40 0.51 -1.58 0.48
N TYR A 41 0.23 -1.99 1.72
CA TYR A 41 1.18 -1.94 2.83
C TYR A 41 1.42 -3.35 3.35
N MET A 42 2.71 -3.72 3.44
CA MET A 42 3.16 -5.04 3.86
C MET A 42 4.36 -4.91 4.80
N GLU A 43 4.38 -5.73 5.83
CA GLU A 43 5.49 -5.79 6.78
C GLU A 43 6.40 -6.99 6.51
N HIS A 44 5.81 -8.07 5.97
CA HIS A 44 6.50 -9.30 5.62
C HIS A 44 6.08 -9.77 4.21
N PRO A 45 6.99 -10.37 3.43
CA PRO A 45 6.69 -10.80 2.06
C PRO A 45 5.69 -11.98 1.99
N GLU A 46 5.50 -12.71 3.09
CA GLU A 46 4.60 -13.86 3.18
C GLU A 46 3.17 -13.48 3.62
N GLU A 47 2.86 -12.19 3.79
CA GLU A 47 1.52 -11.77 4.21
C GLU A 47 0.44 -12.14 3.18
N GLU A 48 -0.70 -12.55 3.72
CA GLU A 48 -1.84 -13.02 2.91
C GLU A 48 -2.59 -11.86 2.25
N MET A 49 -3.05 -12.09 1.02
CA MET A 49 -3.80 -11.12 0.20
C MET A 49 -5.00 -10.51 0.96
N GLY A 50 -5.70 -11.31 1.75
CA GLY A 50 -6.86 -10.86 2.52
C GLY A 50 -6.52 -9.80 3.56
N LEU A 51 -5.38 -9.92 4.25
CA LEU A 51 -4.92 -8.92 5.21
C LEU A 51 -4.47 -7.65 4.51
N VAL A 52 -3.72 -7.78 3.43
CA VAL A 52 -3.24 -6.64 2.62
C VAL A 52 -4.42 -5.82 2.08
N LYS A 53 -5.46 -6.48 1.56
CA LYS A 53 -6.68 -5.78 1.11
C LYS A 53 -7.39 -5.03 2.23
N LYS A 54 -7.55 -5.65 3.40
CA LYS A 54 -8.15 -4.98 4.58
C LYS A 54 -7.36 -3.74 5.00
N ARG A 55 -6.02 -3.83 5.02
CA ARG A 55 -5.16 -2.69 5.29
C ARG A 55 -5.30 -1.59 4.23
N GLY A 56 -5.34 -1.96 2.95
CA GLY A 56 -5.55 -1.01 1.85
C GLY A 56 -6.89 -0.26 1.94
N GLU A 57 -7.97 -0.96 2.33
CA GLU A 57 -9.27 -0.33 2.60
C GLU A 57 -9.23 0.61 3.81
N ALA A 58 -8.54 0.21 4.88
CA ALA A 58 -8.36 1.04 6.07
C ALA A 58 -7.57 2.32 5.74
N LEU A 59 -6.48 2.20 4.96
CA LEU A 59 -5.66 3.31 4.46
C LEU A 59 -6.48 4.27 3.60
N ARG A 60 -7.25 3.76 2.63
CA ARG A 60 -8.16 4.58 1.83
C ARG A 60 -9.13 5.36 2.72
N GLY A 61 -9.74 4.70 3.71
CA GLY A 61 -10.64 5.37 4.64
C GLY A 61 -9.97 6.43 5.53
N LEU A 62 -8.67 6.29 5.83
CA LEU A 62 -7.89 7.32 6.54
C LEU A 62 -7.61 8.53 5.63
N GLU A 63 -7.28 8.27 4.36
CA GLU A 63 -7.03 9.31 3.36
C GLU A 63 -8.30 10.11 3.06
N GLU A 64 -9.45 9.45 2.85
CA GLU A 64 -10.76 10.07 2.65
C GLU A 64 -11.17 10.97 3.83
N ARG A 65 -10.70 10.66 5.05
CA ARG A 65 -10.90 11.47 6.26
C ARG A 65 -9.92 12.64 6.37
N GLY A 66 -8.95 12.75 5.46
CA GLY A 66 -7.87 13.73 5.48
C GLY A 66 -6.89 13.53 6.64
N LEU A 67 -6.75 12.30 7.14
CA LEU A 67 -5.83 11.96 8.23
C LEU A 67 -4.44 11.57 7.70
N ILE A 68 -4.40 10.99 6.50
CA ILE A 68 -3.16 10.68 5.79
C ILE A 68 -3.24 11.24 4.37
N SER A 69 -2.09 11.33 3.71
CA SER A 69 -1.98 11.51 2.26
C SER A 69 -1.14 10.37 1.69
N ILE A 70 -1.59 9.78 0.58
CA ILE A 70 -0.87 8.73 -0.13
C ILE A 70 -0.37 9.29 -1.46
N ASP A 71 0.92 9.14 -1.74
CA ASP A 71 1.55 9.63 -2.95
C ASP A 71 2.36 8.52 -3.65
N PHE A 72 1.96 8.18 -4.88
CA PHE A 72 2.62 7.20 -5.75
C PHE A 72 3.43 7.84 -6.89
N ASP A 73 3.53 9.17 -6.88
CA ASP A 73 4.34 9.99 -7.80
C ASP A 73 5.57 10.60 -7.07
N ALA A 74 5.60 10.52 -5.75
CA ALA A 74 6.74 10.94 -4.94
C ALA A 74 8.03 10.20 -5.35
N PRO A 75 9.17 10.91 -5.46
CA PRO A 75 10.44 10.26 -5.74
C PRO A 75 10.81 9.25 -4.63
N VAL A 76 11.33 8.09 -5.03
CA VAL A 76 11.77 7.06 -4.09
C VAL A 76 13.23 7.28 -3.75
N TRP A 77 13.47 7.70 -2.52
CA TRP A 77 14.80 8.12 -2.07
C TRP A 77 15.63 6.99 -1.46
N VAL A 78 14.98 5.90 -1.00
CA VAL A 78 15.67 4.81 -0.30
C VAL A 78 15.38 3.48 -0.97
N ALA A 79 16.44 2.87 -1.52
CA ALA A 79 16.35 1.64 -2.31
C ALA A 79 15.72 0.46 -1.55
N GLY A 80 15.89 0.39 -0.23
CA GLY A 80 15.43 -0.72 0.61
C GLY A 80 13.95 -0.67 1.00
N ASP A 81 13.29 0.49 0.91
CA ASP A 81 11.95 0.68 1.48
C ASP A 81 10.89 -0.24 0.86
N HIS A 82 11.02 -0.51 -0.44
CA HIS A 82 10.02 -1.27 -1.20
C HIS A 82 10.45 -2.72 -1.45
N ILE A 83 11.56 -3.17 -0.87
CA ILE A 83 12.08 -4.53 -1.12
C ILE A 83 11.10 -5.62 -0.67
N VAL A 84 10.34 -5.36 0.39
CA VAL A 84 9.33 -6.29 0.92
C VAL A 84 8.28 -6.63 -0.14
N TYR A 85 7.84 -5.64 -0.92
CA TYR A 85 6.82 -5.84 -1.95
C TYR A 85 7.36 -6.64 -3.13
N TYR A 86 8.58 -6.35 -3.59
CA TYR A 86 9.21 -7.12 -4.68
C TYR A 86 9.42 -8.59 -4.33
N LYS A 87 9.66 -8.89 -3.04
CA LYS A 87 9.83 -10.26 -2.54
C LYS A 87 8.51 -10.92 -2.15
N SER A 88 7.39 -10.21 -2.25
CA SER A 88 6.12 -10.74 -1.76
C SER A 88 5.53 -11.80 -2.68
N LYS A 89 4.90 -12.82 -2.08
CA LYS A 89 4.14 -13.84 -2.82
C LYS A 89 3.00 -13.22 -3.65
N ILE A 90 2.46 -12.10 -3.19
CA ILE A 90 1.39 -11.38 -3.89
C ILE A 90 1.93 -10.75 -5.19
N TYR A 91 3.10 -10.12 -5.15
CA TYR A 91 3.70 -9.55 -6.35
C TYR A 91 4.20 -10.65 -7.31
N GLU A 92 4.73 -11.75 -6.77
CA GLU A 92 5.05 -12.95 -7.54
C GLU A 92 3.82 -13.48 -8.29
N LEU A 93 2.67 -13.62 -7.60
CA LEU A 93 1.41 -14.03 -8.22
C LEU A 93 0.96 -13.10 -9.36
N LEU A 94 1.10 -11.77 -9.17
CA LEU A 94 0.82 -10.81 -10.23
C LEU A 94 1.71 -11.06 -11.46
N CYS A 95 3.00 -11.26 -11.24
CA CYS A 95 3.96 -11.50 -12.32
C CYS A 95 3.65 -12.78 -13.09
N HIS A 96 3.32 -13.86 -12.39
CA HIS A 96 2.92 -15.12 -13.01
C HIS A 96 1.62 -14.95 -13.83
N THR A 97 0.62 -14.28 -13.26
CA THR A 97 -0.66 -14.05 -13.93
C THR A 97 -0.49 -13.26 -15.24
N ALA A 98 0.30 -12.18 -15.20
CA ALA A 98 0.60 -11.37 -16.39
C ALA A 98 1.36 -12.16 -17.45
N LEU A 99 2.37 -12.94 -17.06
CA LEU A 99 3.15 -13.77 -17.96
C LEU A 99 2.31 -14.87 -18.61
N GLU A 100 1.46 -15.55 -17.84
CA GLU A 100 0.55 -16.57 -18.38
C GLU A 100 -0.46 -15.96 -19.36
N ALA A 101 -1.07 -14.83 -19.01
CA ALA A 101 -2.01 -14.13 -19.88
C ALA A 101 -1.35 -13.72 -21.20
N SER A 102 -0.12 -13.18 -21.15
CA SER A 102 0.64 -12.78 -22.35
C SER A 102 0.91 -13.91 -23.34
N ARG A 103 0.92 -15.17 -22.87
CA ARG A 103 1.20 -16.36 -23.68
C ARG A 103 -0.05 -17.06 -24.20
N THR A 104 -1.16 -16.93 -23.48
CA THR A 104 -2.36 -17.75 -23.68
C THR A 104 -3.55 -16.96 -24.21
N VAL A 105 -3.55 -15.64 -24.05
CA VAL A 105 -4.64 -14.76 -24.48
C VAL A 105 -4.20 -13.97 -25.71
N GLU A 106 -4.79 -14.30 -26.86
CA GLU A 106 -4.60 -13.52 -28.08
C GLU A 106 -5.05 -12.07 -27.87
N GLY A 107 -4.21 -11.10 -28.24
CA GLY A 107 -4.50 -9.68 -28.01
C GLY A 107 -4.47 -9.24 -26.54
N CYS A 108 -3.71 -9.94 -25.68
CA CYS A 108 -3.55 -9.58 -24.27
C CYS A 108 -3.13 -8.11 -24.10
N LEU A 109 -3.99 -7.31 -23.46
CA LEU A 109 -3.75 -5.88 -23.24
C LEU A 109 -2.83 -5.58 -22.07
N PHE A 110 -2.67 -6.49 -21.12
CA PHE A 110 -1.98 -6.24 -19.86
C PHE A 110 -0.95 -7.33 -19.59
N ASN A 111 0.27 -7.10 -20.05
CA ASN A 111 1.35 -8.10 -20.09
C ASN A 111 2.57 -7.73 -19.23
N LEU A 112 2.61 -6.50 -18.70
CA LEU A 112 3.74 -6.00 -17.93
C LEU A 112 3.33 -5.73 -16.47
N PRO A 113 3.73 -6.57 -15.50
CA PRO A 113 3.52 -6.29 -14.09
C PRO A 113 4.43 -5.16 -13.61
N VAL A 114 3.86 -4.17 -12.93
CA VAL A 114 4.57 -3.01 -12.42
C VAL A 114 4.28 -2.81 -10.95
N LEU A 115 5.36 -2.69 -10.16
CA LEU A 115 5.30 -2.23 -8.77
C LEU A 115 5.52 -0.72 -8.76
N ARG A 116 4.43 0.03 -8.67
CA ARG A 116 4.49 1.47 -8.46
C ARG A 116 4.73 1.75 -6.99
N LYS A 117 5.79 2.48 -6.70
CA LYS A 117 6.24 2.78 -5.34
C LYS A 117 5.59 4.07 -4.87
N GLY A 118 5.28 4.13 -3.59
CA GLY A 118 4.76 5.34 -2.98
C GLY A 118 5.04 5.40 -1.49
N TYR A 119 4.51 6.45 -0.89
CA TYR A 119 4.58 6.70 0.54
C TYR A 119 3.24 7.18 1.06
N ALA A 120 2.94 6.83 2.31
CA ALA A 120 1.92 7.51 3.09
C ALA A 120 2.55 8.39 4.15
N GLU A 121 1.92 9.54 4.41
CA GLU A 121 2.32 10.44 5.46
C GLU A 121 1.12 10.92 6.27
N LEU A 122 1.33 11.20 7.55
CA LEU A 122 0.33 11.83 8.39
C LEU A 122 0.11 13.28 7.96
N THR A 123 -1.13 13.69 7.77
CA THR A 123 -1.47 15.11 7.63
C THR A 123 -1.33 15.82 8.99
N PRO A 124 -1.40 17.17 9.06
CA PRO A 124 -1.49 17.88 10.33
C PRO A 124 -2.63 17.37 11.22
N ARG A 125 -3.79 17.04 10.61
CA ARG A 125 -4.95 16.47 11.31
C ARG A 125 -4.67 15.05 11.78
N GLY A 126 -4.06 14.20 10.95
CA GLY A 126 -3.61 12.87 11.33
C GLY A 126 -2.69 12.87 12.54
N ARG A 127 -1.69 13.76 12.55
CA ARG A 127 -0.77 13.92 13.70
C ARG A 127 -1.49 14.31 14.99
N GLN A 128 -2.51 15.17 14.91
CA GLN A 128 -3.33 15.52 16.08
C GLN A 128 -4.11 14.31 16.59
N GLU A 129 -4.71 13.54 15.67
CA GLU A 129 -5.50 12.37 16.02
C GLU A 129 -4.65 11.25 16.63
N THR A 130 -3.48 10.96 16.05
CA THR A 130 -2.49 10.02 16.62
C THR A 130 -2.10 10.39 18.06
N ARG A 131 -1.94 11.68 18.38
CA ARG A 131 -1.65 12.13 19.76
C ARG A 131 -2.81 11.85 20.72
N ARG A 132 -4.06 12.02 20.27
CA ARG A 132 -5.26 11.71 21.07
C ARG A 132 -5.37 10.21 21.35
N LEU A 133 -5.15 9.37 20.34
CA LEU A 133 -5.14 7.91 20.49
C LEU A 133 -4.12 7.46 21.56
N LEU A 134 -2.90 8.01 21.53
CA LEU A 134 -1.87 7.70 22.53
C LEU A 134 -2.21 8.16 23.95
N ALA A 135 -2.95 9.25 24.09
CA ALA A 135 -3.41 9.71 25.41
C ALA A 135 -4.49 8.76 25.96
N ARG A 136 -5.40 8.31 25.09
CA ARG A 136 -6.47 7.36 25.43
C ARG A 136 -5.88 6.02 25.89
N HIS A 137 -4.99 5.41 25.11
CA HIS A 137 -4.34 4.14 25.48
C HIS A 137 -3.56 4.23 26.79
N ARG A 138 -2.92 5.37 27.09
CA ARG A 138 -2.21 5.55 28.36
C ARG A 138 -3.15 5.60 29.57
N MET A 139 -4.33 6.22 29.42
CA MET A 139 -5.33 6.28 30.48
C MET A 139 -5.98 4.90 30.75
N GLU A 140 -6.23 4.12 29.70
CA GLU A 140 -6.79 2.76 29.81
C GLU A 140 -5.85 1.74 30.46
N GLN A 141 -4.53 1.97 30.41
CA GLN A 141 -3.51 1.10 31.00
C GLN A 141 -3.17 1.45 32.46
N HIS A 142 -3.68 2.58 32.98
CA HIS A 142 -3.40 3.08 34.34
C HIS A 142 -4.67 3.27 35.19
N GLY A 143 -5.83 2.80 34.72
CA GLY A 143 -7.11 2.82 35.45
C GLY A 143 -7.59 1.41 35.72
#